data_AF-A0A7S7LV10-F1
#
_entry.id   AF-A0A7S7LV10-F1
#
_cell.length_a   1.000
_cell.length_b   1.000
_cell.length_c   1.000
_cell.angle_alpha   90.00
_cell.angle_beta   90.00
_cell.angle_gamma   90.00
#
_symmetry.space_group_name_H-M   'P 1'
#
loop_
_entity.id
_entity.type
_entity.pdbx_description
1 polymer ?
#
loop_
_entity_poly.entity_id
_entity_poly.type
_entity_poly.pdbx_seq_one_letter_code
_entity_poly.pdbx_strand_id
1 'polypeptide(L)'
;MKKIVSLIIALLSVSVLSAKGDLHLFDVNNKDGSITTEQIEKAFVDAGFGIGVNSNMNKPFMIQFKKTSFKVFTLLTVYHKKISMDLVAKYPDFGVFMPMGVGIYQGNDEETLHVSVLTADAQAKILGFDDELIKSLEKEVLAVLSKSLPNSTNKLSEDSLKESHSLVTKYELNLDGGDLAEARENLSMSLNNGFQLNGFVVPSRLDVNKSLTDSPYDFYETISICKLPVIYTVSLTRPEAAAFAPCSLMVYKKKDEDKIVLGFPAVHNWMSSAHVENKEATDVLLKAQKQFESILVEATE
;
A
#
# COMPACT_ATOMS: atom_id res chain seq x y z
N MET A 1 3.43 -26.00 -23.67
CA MET A 1 2.96 -26.79 -22.52
C MET A 1 2.31 -25.82 -21.56
N LYS A 2 1.08 -26.07 -21.09
CA LYS A 2 0.39 -25.17 -20.14
C LYS A 2 1.23 -25.13 -18.86
N LYS A 3 1.82 -23.98 -18.52
CA LYS A 3 2.55 -23.82 -17.25
C LYS A 3 1.54 -23.97 -16.11
N ILE A 4 1.89 -24.76 -15.10
CA ILE A 4 1.01 -24.97 -13.94
C ILE A 4 1.21 -23.76 -13.02
N VAL A 5 0.33 -22.77 -13.13
CA VAL A 5 0.23 -21.66 -12.17
C VAL A 5 -0.30 -22.23 -10.86
N SER A 6 0.52 -22.21 -9.81
CA SER A 6 0.10 -22.62 -8.46
C SER A 6 -0.26 -21.38 -7.65
N LEU A 7 -1.56 -21.17 -7.44
CA LEU A 7 -2.04 -20.20 -6.44
C LEU A 7 -1.79 -20.77 -5.04
N ILE A 8 -0.81 -20.23 -4.32
CA ILE A 8 -0.56 -20.63 -2.93
C ILE A 8 -1.47 -19.79 -2.02
N ILE A 9 -2.57 -20.40 -1.57
CA ILE A 9 -3.40 -19.87 -0.49
C ILE A 9 -2.74 -20.29 0.83
N ALA A 10 -1.97 -19.40 1.45
CA ALA A 10 -1.47 -19.62 2.80
C ALA A 10 -2.62 -19.43 3.81
N LEU A 11 -3.29 -20.52 4.18
CA LEU A 11 -4.26 -20.55 5.27
C LEU A 11 -3.51 -20.56 6.61
N LEU A 12 -3.10 -19.37 7.06
CA LEU A 12 -2.60 -19.19 8.42
C LEU A 12 -3.80 -19.05 9.36
N SER A 13 -3.89 -19.98 10.32
CA SER A 13 -4.84 -19.90 11.43
C SER A 13 -4.38 -18.79 12.38
N VAL A 14 -4.86 -17.57 12.14
CA VAL A 14 -4.61 -16.43 13.01
C VAL A 14 -5.36 -16.64 14.32
N SER A 15 -4.62 -16.89 15.39
CA SER A 15 -5.11 -16.69 16.75
C SER A 15 -5.59 -15.25 16.86
N VAL A 16 -6.89 -15.06 17.09
CA VAL A 16 -7.56 -13.75 17.17
C VAL A 16 -7.04 -12.99 18.39
N LEU A 17 -5.88 -12.33 18.25
CA LEU A 17 -5.64 -11.12 19.00
C LEU A 17 -6.56 -10.07 18.37
N SER A 18 -7.57 -9.63 19.12
CA SER A 18 -8.32 -8.43 18.77
C SER A 18 -7.35 -7.26 18.87
N ALA A 19 -6.68 -6.92 17.76
CA ALA A 19 -5.94 -5.67 17.66
C ALA A 19 -6.93 -4.53 17.92
N LYS A 20 -6.53 -3.57 18.77
CA LYS A 20 -7.31 -2.35 18.97
C LYS A 20 -7.09 -1.47 17.75
N GLY A 21 -8.10 -1.29 16.90
CA GLY A 21 -8.08 -0.40 15.72
C GLY A 21 -6.90 -0.58 14.73
N ASP A 22 -7.17 -0.74 13.46
CA ASP A 22 -6.11 -0.94 12.46
C ASP A 22 -5.41 0.35 11.98
N LEU A 23 -6.00 1.51 12.27
CA LEU A 23 -5.48 2.81 11.82
C LEU A 23 -5.19 3.72 13.00
N HIS A 24 -4.06 4.43 12.93
CA HIS A 24 -3.90 5.69 13.63
C HIS A 24 -4.60 6.80 12.85
N LEU A 25 -5.46 7.54 13.53
CA LEU A 25 -6.21 8.67 13.00
C LEU A 25 -5.79 9.94 13.74
N PHE A 26 -5.16 10.84 13.01
CA PHE A 26 -4.75 12.15 13.51
C PHE A 26 -5.73 13.22 13.05
N ASP A 27 -6.20 14.04 13.98
CA ASP A 27 -7.07 15.18 13.69
C ASP A 27 -6.37 16.47 14.17
N VAL A 28 -6.20 17.45 13.29
CA VAL A 28 -5.58 18.76 13.63
C VAL A 28 -6.36 19.92 13.03
N ASN A 29 -6.55 20.99 13.79
CA ASN A 29 -7.17 22.21 13.25
C ASN A 29 -6.27 22.80 12.15
N ASN A 30 -6.84 22.98 10.97
CA ASN A 30 -6.19 23.52 9.78
C ASN A 30 -7.11 24.52 9.05
N LYS A 31 -7.89 25.30 9.81
CA LYS A 31 -8.79 26.33 9.28
C LYS A 31 -8.07 27.32 8.36
N ASP A 32 -6.87 27.75 8.77
CA ASP A 32 -6.04 28.71 8.04
C ASP A 32 -5.22 28.09 6.91
N GLY A 33 -5.21 26.75 6.80
CA GLY A 33 -4.40 26.03 5.81
C GLY A 33 -2.90 26.10 6.08
N SER A 34 -2.48 26.38 7.31
CA SER A 34 -1.06 26.50 7.69
C SER A 34 -0.29 25.18 7.63
N ILE A 35 -0.98 24.04 7.75
CA ILE A 35 -0.42 22.71 7.62
C ILE A 35 -0.64 22.22 6.17
N THR A 36 0.47 22.02 5.46
CA THR A 36 0.47 21.58 4.05
C THR A 36 1.03 20.18 3.88
N THR A 37 0.67 19.53 2.77
CA THR A 37 1.15 18.19 2.41
C THR A 37 2.65 18.16 2.16
N GLU A 38 3.23 19.25 1.68
CA GLU A 38 4.67 19.41 1.44
C GLU A 38 5.44 19.51 2.77
N GLN A 39 4.87 20.15 3.79
CA GLN A 39 5.47 20.19 5.13
C GLN A 39 5.48 18.80 5.78
N ILE A 40 4.40 18.04 5.62
CA ILE A 40 4.32 16.65 6.12
C ILE A 40 5.34 15.78 5.38
N GLU A 41 5.41 15.85 4.04
CA GLU A 41 6.42 15.14 3.25
C GLU A 41 7.84 15.49 3.70
N LYS A 42 8.14 16.79 3.85
CA LYS A 42 9.45 17.25 4.31
C LYS A 42 9.79 16.70 5.69
N ALA A 43 8.83 16.64 6.62
CA ALA A 43 9.06 16.08 7.95
C ALA A 43 9.46 14.59 7.89
N PHE A 44 8.86 13.81 6.99
CA PHE A 44 9.27 12.42 6.74
C PHE A 44 10.69 12.35 6.15
N VAL A 45 11.01 13.17 5.14
CA VAL A 45 12.35 13.21 4.53
C VAL A 45 13.42 13.55 5.57
N ASP A 46 13.17 14.58 6.39
CA ASP A 46 14.10 15.02 7.45
C ASP A 46 14.30 13.95 8.54
N ALA A 47 13.32 13.05 8.72
CA ALA A 47 13.38 11.91 9.63
C ALA A 47 13.97 10.63 9.00
N GLY A 48 14.53 10.71 7.78
CA GLY A 48 15.21 9.58 7.15
C GLY A 48 14.30 8.66 6.32
N PHE A 49 13.07 9.08 6.03
CA PHE A 49 12.21 8.38 5.09
C PHE A 49 12.53 8.78 3.64
N GLY A 50 12.30 7.86 2.71
CA GLY A 50 12.13 8.16 1.29
C GLY A 50 10.66 8.34 0.95
N ILE A 51 10.38 9.11 -0.09
CA ILE A 51 9.03 9.36 -0.59
C ILE A 51 8.82 8.51 -1.83
N GLY A 52 7.73 7.74 -1.84
CA GLY A 52 7.31 6.99 -3.02
C GLY A 52 6.47 7.84 -3.97
N VAL A 53 5.41 8.44 -3.42
CA VAL A 53 4.44 9.26 -4.14
C VAL A 53 3.95 10.36 -3.19
N ASN A 54 3.78 11.59 -3.68
CA ASN A 54 2.93 12.59 -3.06
C ASN A 54 1.96 13.09 -4.14
N SER A 55 0.71 12.65 -4.07
CA SER A 55 -0.27 12.90 -5.12
C SER A 55 -1.52 13.58 -4.58
N ASN A 56 -1.70 14.86 -4.96
CA ASN A 56 -2.96 15.57 -4.75
C ASN A 56 -4.04 15.02 -5.70
N MET A 57 -5.02 14.31 -5.14
CA MET A 57 -6.08 13.64 -5.89
C MET A 57 -7.22 14.55 -6.32
N ASN A 58 -7.32 15.77 -5.76
CA ASN A 58 -8.36 16.70 -6.21
C ASN A 58 -8.23 17.01 -7.70
N LYS A 59 -7.00 17.12 -8.22
CA LYS A 59 -6.77 17.34 -9.65
C LYS A 59 -7.30 16.19 -10.52
N PRO A 60 -6.87 14.92 -10.33
CA PRO A 60 -7.42 13.81 -11.12
C PRO A 60 -8.92 13.60 -10.88
N PHE A 61 -9.45 13.84 -9.67
CA PHE A 61 -10.89 13.78 -9.42
C PHE A 61 -11.68 14.82 -10.22
N MET A 62 -11.22 16.06 -10.26
CA MET A 62 -11.83 17.11 -11.08
C MET A 62 -11.72 16.83 -12.58
N ILE A 63 -10.64 16.21 -13.04
CA ILE A 63 -10.49 15.82 -14.45
C ILE A 63 -11.48 14.73 -14.83
N GLN A 64 -11.57 13.65 -14.04
CA GLN A 64 -12.36 12.47 -14.40
C GLN A 64 -13.84 12.57 -13.99
N PHE A 65 -14.12 13.00 -12.75
CA PHE A 65 -15.46 12.99 -12.17
C PHE A 65 -16.12 14.37 -12.11
N LYS A 66 -15.38 15.43 -12.48
CA LYS A 66 -15.83 16.83 -12.53
C LYS A 66 -16.25 17.41 -11.18
N LYS A 67 -15.96 16.73 -10.07
CA LYS A 67 -16.22 17.18 -8.70
C LYS A 67 -15.23 16.57 -7.71
N THR A 68 -15.10 17.21 -6.56
CA THR A 68 -14.44 16.68 -5.36
C THR A 68 -15.13 17.21 -4.11
N SER A 69 -15.19 16.40 -3.06
CA SER A 69 -15.72 16.80 -1.74
C SER A 69 -14.63 17.33 -0.80
N PHE A 70 -13.38 17.44 -1.28
CA PHE A 70 -12.21 17.69 -0.46
C PHE A 70 -11.52 19.00 -0.82
N LYS A 71 -11.14 19.74 0.23
CA LYS A 71 -10.16 20.84 0.15
C LYS A 71 -8.75 20.28 -0.01
N VAL A 72 -8.42 19.24 0.77
CA VAL A 72 -7.17 18.47 0.68
C VAL A 72 -7.53 17.01 0.54
N PHE A 73 -6.97 16.33 -0.46
CA PHE A 73 -6.97 14.87 -0.51
C PHE A 73 -5.70 14.41 -1.20
N THR A 74 -4.76 13.90 -0.42
CA THR A 74 -3.42 13.55 -0.87
C THR A 74 -3.10 12.12 -0.47
N LEU A 75 -2.66 11.35 -1.46
CA LEU A 75 -2.04 10.05 -1.24
C LEU A 75 -0.53 10.25 -1.16
N LEU A 76 -0.01 10.24 0.06
CA LEU A 76 1.43 10.24 0.33
C LEU A 76 1.85 8.78 0.59
N THR A 77 3.00 8.36 0.06
CA THR A 77 3.63 7.12 0.47
C THR A 77 5.07 7.30 0.87
N VAL A 78 5.47 6.61 1.93
CA VAL A 78 6.80 6.75 2.55
C VAL A 78 7.44 5.39 2.82
N TYR A 79 8.76 5.34 2.96
CA TYR A 79 9.47 4.16 3.45
C TYR A 79 10.67 4.59 4.27
N HIS A 80 10.90 3.97 5.43
CA HIS A 80 12.05 4.30 6.26
C HIS A 80 13.30 3.68 5.64
N LYS A 81 14.27 4.49 5.20
CA LYS A 81 15.41 4.01 4.37
C LYS A 81 16.22 2.88 5.00
N LYS A 82 16.29 2.83 6.33
CA LYS A 82 16.91 1.71 7.07
C LYS A 82 15.91 0.60 7.43
N ILE A 83 14.95 0.87 8.32
CA ILE A 83 14.01 -0.13 8.86
C ILE A 83 13.26 -0.89 7.77
N SER A 84 12.77 -0.22 6.71
CA SER A 84 12.08 -0.90 5.62
C SER A 84 12.99 -1.83 4.81
N MET A 85 14.27 -1.47 4.64
CA MET A 85 15.24 -2.33 3.95
C MET A 85 15.62 -3.54 4.80
N ASP A 86 15.81 -3.36 6.10
CA ASP A 86 16.05 -4.45 7.05
C ASP A 86 14.85 -5.43 7.06
N LEU A 87 13.63 -4.89 7.05
CA LEU A 87 12.40 -5.68 6.97
C LEU A 87 12.29 -6.46 5.66
N VAL A 88 12.53 -5.85 4.50
CA VAL A 88 12.47 -6.58 3.22
C VAL A 88 13.58 -7.62 3.10
N ALA A 89 14.79 -7.35 3.62
CA ALA A 89 15.86 -8.35 3.63
C ALA A 89 15.48 -9.59 4.46
N LYS A 90 14.77 -9.38 5.58
CA LYS A 90 14.34 -10.46 6.49
C LYS A 90 13.05 -11.15 6.03
N TYR A 91 12.09 -10.37 5.54
CA TYR A 91 10.76 -10.79 5.14
C TYR A 91 10.43 -10.15 3.78
N PRO A 92 10.62 -10.88 2.66
CA PRO A 92 10.33 -10.38 1.33
C PRO A 92 8.92 -9.82 1.22
N ASP A 93 7.96 -10.42 1.91
CA ASP A 93 6.54 -10.02 1.85
C ASP A 93 6.27 -8.60 2.38
N PHE A 94 7.20 -8.00 3.13
CA PHE A 94 7.07 -6.60 3.60
C PHE A 94 6.99 -5.58 2.45
N GLY A 95 7.40 -5.93 1.21
CA GLY A 95 7.28 -5.05 0.06
C GLY A 95 5.87 -4.59 -0.28
N VAL A 96 4.83 -5.30 0.19
CA VAL A 96 3.44 -4.84 0.06
C VAL A 96 3.15 -3.53 0.83
N PHE A 97 4.02 -3.15 1.78
CA PHE A 97 3.99 -1.89 2.51
C PHE A 97 5.18 -0.99 2.18
N MET A 98 5.88 -1.23 1.08
CA MET A 98 7.01 -0.40 0.69
C MET A 98 6.80 0.18 -0.72
N PRO A 99 6.47 1.48 -0.85
CA PRO A 99 6.22 2.42 0.24
C PRO A 99 4.85 2.20 0.92
N MET A 100 4.70 2.63 2.18
CA MET A 100 3.46 2.56 2.95
C MET A 100 2.62 3.83 2.76
N GLY A 101 1.30 3.71 2.86
CA GLY A 101 0.39 4.85 2.71
C GLY A 101 0.30 5.76 3.93
N VAL A 102 0.18 7.05 3.66
CA VAL A 102 -0.18 8.12 4.57
C VAL A 102 -1.31 8.90 3.91
N GLY A 103 -2.55 8.62 4.33
CA GLY A 103 -3.73 9.27 3.79
C GLY A 103 -3.94 10.63 4.43
N ILE A 104 -3.92 11.72 3.65
CA ILE A 104 -4.05 13.09 4.15
C ILE A 104 -5.30 13.72 3.54
N TYR A 105 -6.27 14.15 4.35
CA TYR A 105 -7.54 14.66 3.82
C TYR A 105 -8.19 15.74 4.69
N GLN A 106 -8.96 16.61 4.05
CA GLN A 106 -9.79 17.64 4.66
C GLN A 106 -10.97 17.92 3.72
N GLY A 107 -12.20 17.78 4.23
CA GLY A 107 -13.43 18.12 3.50
C GLY A 107 -13.52 19.60 3.12
N ASN A 108 -14.32 19.93 2.11
CA ASN A 108 -14.55 21.33 1.69
C ASN A 108 -15.11 22.20 2.82
N ASP A 109 -15.97 21.63 3.66
CA ASP A 109 -16.67 22.32 4.74
C ASP A 109 -16.05 22.02 6.13
N GLU A 110 -14.83 21.46 6.15
CA GLU A 110 -14.13 21.07 7.38
C GLU A 110 -12.97 22.02 7.69
N GLU A 111 -12.85 22.39 8.97
CA GLU A 111 -11.69 23.12 9.48
C GLU A 111 -10.55 22.17 9.89
N THR A 112 -10.80 20.87 9.97
CA THR A 112 -9.86 19.86 10.46
C THR A 112 -9.15 19.17 9.30
N LEU A 113 -7.82 19.06 9.39
CA LEU A 113 -7.03 18.17 8.55
C LEU A 113 -6.88 16.83 9.27
N HIS A 114 -7.10 15.77 8.52
CA HIS A 114 -6.99 14.40 8.98
C HIS A 114 -5.79 13.70 8.35
N VAL A 115 -5.10 12.87 9.13
CA VAL A 115 -4.03 11.99 8.65
C VAL A 115 -4.25 10.57 9.14
N SER A 116 -4.14 9.59 8.25
CA SER A 116 -4.36 8.17 8.53
C SER A 116 -3.14 7.33 8.13
N VAL A 117 -2.72 6.43 9.02
CA VAL A 117 -1.63 5.46 8.80
C VAL A 117 -1.97 4.13 9.45
N LEU A 118 -1.45 3.02 8.92
CA LEU A 118 -1.64 1.69 9.51
C LEU A 118 -0.88 1.53 10.81
N THR A 119 -1.49 0.83 11.78
CA THR A 119 -0.78 0.39 12.99
C THR A 119 0.22 -0.73 12.68
N ALA A 120 1.17 -0.95 13.59
CA ALA A 120 2.06 -2.10 13.53
C ALA A 120 1.29 -3.41 13.62
N ASP A 121 0.27 -3.47 14.49
CA ASP A 121 -0.61 -4.64 14.63
C ASP A 121 -1.36 -4.95 13.33
N ALA A 122 -1.86 -3.92 12.63
CA ALA A 122 -2.49 -4.10 11.33
C ALA A 122 -1.50 -4.61 10.28
N GLN A 123 -0.30 -4.03 10.21
CA GLN A 123 0.74 -4.50 9.29
C GLN A 123 1.12 -5.97 9.58
N ALA A 124 1.32 -6.32 10.85
CA ALA A 124 1.63 -7.68 11.27
C ALA A 124 0.50 -8.66 10.93
N LYS A 125 -0.76 -8.27 11.18
CA LYS A 125 -1.95 -9.05 10.81
C LYS A 125 -2.01 -9.33 9.30
N ILE A 126 -1.75 -8.32 8.48
CA ILE A 126 -1.79 -8.43 7.01
C ILE A 126 -0.68 -9.33 6.50
N LEU A 127 0.54 -9.19 7.05
CA LEU A 127 1.70 -9.97 6.65
C LEU A 127 1.71 -11.39 7.20
N GLY A 128 0.96 -11.66 8.27
CA GLY A 128 0.96 -12.94 8.97
C GLY A 128 2.19 -13.18 9.84
N PHE A 129 2.95 -12.14 10.19
CA PHE A 129 4.08 -12.21 11.11
C PHE A 129 4.18 -10.95 11.98
N ASP A 130 4.65 -11.11 13.22
CA ASP A 130 4.98 -10.00 14.12
C ASP A 130 6.51 -9.85 14.22
N ASP A 131 7.00 -8.61 14.23
CA ASP A 131 8.41 -8.29 14.37
C ASP A 131 8.61 -6.90 15.01
N GLU A 132 9.61 -6.77 15.89
CA GLU A 132 9.94 -5.52 16.56
C GLU A 132 10.34 -4.39 15.58
N LEU A 133 10.82 -4.74 14.38
CA LEU A 133 11.07 -3.74 13.34
C LEU A 133 9.78 -3.08 12.82
N ILE A 134 8.64 -3.79 12.78
CA ILE A 134 7.35 -3.21 12.39
C ILE A 134 6.88 -2.20 13.45
N LYS A 135 7.00 -2.56 14.73
CA LYS A 135 6.68 -1.65 15.87
C LYS A 135 7.61 -0.44 15.90
N SER A 136 8.89 -0.64 15.60
CA SER A 136 9.86 0.45 15.49
C SER A 136 9.51 1.40 14.33
N LEU A 137 9.07 0.85 13.20
CA LEU A 137 8.66 1.62 12.04
C LEU A 137 7.42 2.48 12.33
N GLU A 138 6.40 1.91 12.96
CA GLU A 138 5.24 2.65 13.44
C GLU A 138 5.66 3.79 14.37
N LYS A 139 6.52 3.51 15.36
CA LYS A 139 7.02 4.54 16.28
C LYS A 139 7.69 5.72 15.56
N GLU A 140 8.52 5.45 14.55
CA GLU A 140 9.15 6.50 13.73
C GLU A 140 8.11 7.32 12.95
N VAL A 141 7.12 6.65 12.35
CA VAL A 141 6.00 7.32 11.65
C VAL A 141 5.22 8.22 12.61
N LEU A 142 4.84 7.72 13.78
CA LEU A 142 4.09 8.49 14.77
C LEU A 142 4.91 9.67 15.31
N ALA A 143 6.22 9.51 15.49
CA ALA A 143 7.09 10.60 15.92
C ALA A 143 7.15 11.73 14.88
N VAL A 144 7.20 11.39 13.58
CA VAL A 144 7.11 12.37 12.50
C VAL A 144 5.77 13.10 12.52
N LEU A 145 4.66 12.37 12.58
CA LEU A 145 3.31 12.93 12.53
C LEU A 145 3.00 13.80 13.75
N SER A 146 3.36 13.37 14.96
CA SER A 146 3.19 14.20 16.17
C SER A 146 4.00 15.50 16.11
N LYS A 147 5.14 15.50 15.43
CA LYS A 147 5.96 16.70 15.24
C LYS A 147 5.43 17.62 14.13
N SER A 148 4.94 17.06 13.03
CA SER A 148 4.44 17.82 11.88
C SER A 148 3.00 18.30 12.04
N LEU A 149 2.22 17.68 12.94
CA LEU A 149 0.84 18.01 13.24
C LEU A 149 0.72 18.51 14.70
N PRO A 150 1.19 19.73 15.02
CA PRO A 150 1.20 20.23 16.38
C PRO A 150 -0.22 20.34 16.94
N ASN A 151 -0.39 19.91 18.20
CA ASN A 151 -1.70 19.87 18.88
C ASN A 151 -2.74 18.94 18.20
N SER A 152 -2.31 18.02 17.35
CA SER A 152 -3.19 16.97 16.85
C SER A 152 -3.66 16.05 17.96
N THR A 153 -4.87 15.52 17.82
CA THR A 153 -5.28 14.32 18.56
C THR A 153 -4.86 13.09 17.76
N ASN A 154 -4.52 11.99 18.44
CA ASN A 154 -4.28 10.69 17.83
C ASN A 154 -5.18 9.66 18.52
N LYS A 155 -6.03 9.00 17.75
CA LYS A 155 -6.87 7.89 18.21
C LYS A 155 -6.68 6.69 17.29
N LEU A 156 -6.96 5.51 17.84
CA LEU A 156 -7.10 4.31 17.03
C LEU A 156 -8.48 4.32 16.36
N SER A 157 -8.58 3.74 15.17
CA SER A 157 -9.87 3.45 14.52
C SER A 157 -10.69 2.46 15.34
N GLU A 158 -11.92 2.23 14.89
CA GLU A 158 -12.71 1.10 15.34
C GLU A 158 -11.99 -0.23 15.02
N ASP A 159 -12.29 -1.25 15.82
CA ASP A 159 -11.74 -2.60 15.62
C ASP A 159 -12.13 -3.12 14.24
N SER A 160 -11.19 -3.81 13.59
CA SER A 160 -11.40 -4.30 12.23
C SER A 160 -12.54 -5.31 12.15
N LEU A 161 -13.29 -5.29 11.05
CA LEU A 161 -14.26 -6.34 10.76
C LEU A 161 -13.55 -7.70 10.64
N LYS A 162 -14.31 -8.79 10.80
CA LYS A 162 -13.75 -10.13 10.57
C LYS A 162 -13.53 -10.33 9.08
N GLU A 163 -12.34 -10.81 8.72
CA GLU A 163 -11.99 -11.15 7.36
C GLU A 163 -11.48 -12.60 7.29
N SER A 164 -12.00 -13.35 6.32
CA SER A 164 -11.65 -14.76 6.07
C SER A 164 -10.81 -14.96 4.81
N HIS A 165 -10.70 -13.93 3.96
CA HIS A 165 -9.85 -13.96 2.77
C HIS A 165 -8.38 -13.72 3.12
N SER A 166 -7.49 -14.13 2.22
CA SER A 166 -6.08 -13.76 2.34
C SER A 166 -5.93 -12.24 2.23
N LEU A 167 -5.14 -11.66 3.15
CA LEU A 167 -4.86 -10.23 3.20
C LEU A 167 -3.70 -9.83 2.27
N VAL A 168 -2.93 -10.81 1.82
CA VAL A 168 -1.92 -10.68 0.76
C VAL A 168 -2.17 -11.77 -0.28
N THR A 169 -2.25 -11.39 -1.55
CA THR A 169 -2.34 -12.34 -2.66
C THR A 169 -0.97 -12.48 -3.30
N LYS A 170 -0.52 -13.73 -3.53
CA LYS A 170 0.79 -14.03 -4.14
C LYS A 170 0.66 -14.92 -5.38
N TYR A 171 1.54 -14.68 -6.34
CA TYR A 171 1.71 -15.46 -7.55
C TYR A 171 3.19 -15.77 -7.75
N GLU A 172 3.48 -16.90 -8.40
CA GLU A 172 4.83 -17.35 -8.68
C GLU A 172 4.97 -17.66 -10.17
N LEU A 173 6.01 -17.11 -10.80
CA LEU A 173 6.45 -17.48 -12.13
C LEU A 173 7.70 -18.36 -11.97
N ASN A 174 7.55 -19.65 -12.24
CA ASN A 174 8.69 -20.58 -12.29
C ASN A 174 9.53 -20.28 -13.54
N LEU A 175 10.85 -20.25 -13.35
CA LEU A 175 11.79 -19.96 -14.45
C LEU A 175 12.18 -21.24 -15.21
N ASP A 176 12.12 -22.40 -14.55
CA ASP A 176 12.52 -23.70 -15.11
C ASP A 176 13.93 -23.66 -15.73
N GLY A 177 14.86 -22.95 -15.09
CA GLY A 177 16.23 -22.70 -15.59
C GLY A 177 16.34 -21.74 -16.78
N GLY A 178 15.27 -21.01 -17.10
CA GLY A 178 15.22 -20.02 -18.18
C GLY A 178 16.03 -18.76 -17.89
N ASP A 179 16.19 -17.92 -18.93
CA ASP A 179 16.93 -16.65 -18.81
C ASP A 179 16.15 -15.64 -17.93
N LEU A 180 16.77 -15.24 -16.82
CA LEU A 180 16.16 -14.32 -15.85
C LEU A 180 15.88 -12.93 -16.45
N ALA A 181 16.76 -12.43 -17.33
CA ALA A 181 16.61 -11.11 -17.92
C ALA A 181 15.43 -11.09 -18.90
N GLU A 182 15.32 -12.11 -19.75
CA GLU A 182 14.17 -12.29 -20.66
C GLU A 182 12.86 -12.47 -19.88
N ALA A 183 12.86 -13.32 -18.85
CA ALA A 183 11.68 -13.54 -18.00
C ALA A 183 11.22 -12.23 -17.32
N ARG A 184 12.17 -11.43 -16.80
CA ARG A 184 11.87 -10.14 -16.17
C ARG A 184 11.34 -9.11 -17.17
N GLU A 185 11.91 -9.05 -18.38
CA GLU A 185 11.45 -8.13 -19.43
C GLU A 185 10.02 -8.48 -19.86
N ASN A 186 9.75 -9.74 -20.16
CA ASN A 186 8.43 -10.23 -20.53
C ASN A 186 7.39 -9.99 -19.43
N LEU A 187 7.75 -10.29 -18.17
CA LEU A 187 6.89 -10.03 -17.02
C LEU A 187 6.55 -8.54 -16.91
N SER A 188 7.56 -7.66 -16.99
CA SER A 188 7.37 -6.21 -16.91
C SER A 188 6.47 -5.69 -18.03
N MET A 189 6.66 -6.17 -19.26
CA MET A 189 5.80 -5.83 -20.40
C MET A 189 4.35 -6.27 -20.18
N SER A 190 4.13 -7.52 -19.78
CA SER A 190 2.80 -8.07 -19.49
C SER A 190 2.09 -7.29 -18.40
N LEU A 191 2.77 -6.99 -17.29
CA LEU A 191 2.22 -6.18 -16.20
C LEU A 191 1.84 -4.78 -16.67
N ASN A 192 2.75 -4.07 -17.36
CA ASN A 192 2.49 -2.70 -17.82
C ASN A 192 1.31 -2.64 -18.79
N ASN A 193 1.24 -3.58 -19.75
CA ASN A 193 0.11 -3.69 -20.68
C ASN A 193 -1.19 -3.98 -19.93
N GLY A 194 -1.18 -4.97 -19.03
CA GLY A 194 -2.35 -5.33 -18.23
C GLY A 194 -2.86 -4.18 -17.38
N PHE A 195 -1.97 -3.44 -16.71
CA PHE A 195 -2.33 -2.26 -15.92
C PHE A 195 -2.96 -1.17 -16.80
N GLN A 196 -2.33 -0.82 -17.91
CA GLN A 196 -2.82 0.21 -18.82
C GLN A 196 -4.21 -0.15 -19.38
N LEU A 197 -4.38 -1.37 -19.90
CA LEU A 197 -5.65 -1.83 -20.48
C LEU A 197 -6.80 -1.85 -19.47
N ASN A 198 -6.49 -2.10 -18.21
CA ASN A 198 -7.47 -2.12 -17.14
C ASN A 198 -7.61 -0.76 -16.41
N GLY A 199 -6.91 0.29 -16.84
CA GLY A 199 -7.02 1.63 -16.26
C GLY A 199 -6.40 1.77 -14.86
N PHE A 200 -5.40 0.94 -14.55
CA PHE A 200 -4.51 1.16 -13.43
C PHE A 200 -3.40 2.14 -13.83
N VAL A 201 -2.99 2.98 -12.89
CA VAL A 201 -1.86 3.89 -13.05
C VAL A 201 -0.71 3.44 -12.15
N VAL A 202 0.51 3.58 -12.64
CA VAL A 202 1.75 3.27 -11.90
C VAL A 202 2.43 4.59 -11.53
N PRO A 203 2.08 5.20 -10.38
CA PRO A 203 2.67 6.48 -9.99
C PRO A 203 4.16 6.41 -9.63
N SER A 204 4.66 5.24 -9.19
CA SER A 204 6.06 5.10 -8.78
C SER A 204 6.53 3.65 -8.88
N ARG A 205 7.84 3.48 -9.07
CA ARG A 205 8.56 2.21 -9.00
C ARG A 205 9.80 2.41 -8.14
N LEU A 206 10.02 1.53 -7.17
CA LEU A 206 11.17 1.54 -6.28
C LEU A 206 12.04 0.32 -6.55
N ASP A 207 13.29 0.55 -6.94
CA ASP A 207 14.32 -0.48 -7.04
C ASP A 207 14.92 -0.72 -5.65
N VAL A 208 14.37 -1.72 -4.96
CA VAL A 208 14.75 -2.08 -3.59
C VAL A 208 16.16 -2.65 -3.56
N ASN A 209 16.51 -3.40 -4.60
CA ASN A 209 17.80 -4.07 -4.71
C ASN A 209 18.97 -3.09 -4.61
N LYS A 210 18.84 -1.91 -5.23
CA LYS A 210 19.85 -0.83 -5.16
C LYS A 210 20.06 -0.26 -3.76
N SER A 211 19.09 -0.42 -2.87
CA SER A 211 19.13 0.13 -1.51
C SER A 211 19.61 -0.90 -0.47
N LEU A 212 19.83 -2.15 -0.87
CA LEU A 212 20.31 -3.24 -0.02
C LEU A 212 21.82 -3.44 -0.20
N THR A 213 22.59 -3.37 0.89
CA THR A 213 24.05 -3.56 0.86
C THR A 213 24.47 -5.00 0.52
N ASP A 214 23.74 -5.99 1.03
CA ASP A 214 23.96 -7.42 0.77
C ASP A 214 22.65 -8.08 0.36
N SER A 215 22.14 -7.70 -0.83
CA SER A 215 20.81 -8.15 -1.23
C SER A 215 20.73 -9.68 -1.37
N PRO A 216 19.73 -10.34 -0.74
CA PRO A 216 19.43 -11.76 -0.96
C PRO A 216 18.72 -12.00 -2.31
N TYR A 217 18.46 -10.94 -3.07
CA TYR A 217 17.71 -10.97 -4.32
C TYR A 217 18.62 -10.74 -5.53
N ASP A 218 18.32 -11.41 -6.65
CA ASP A 218 18.85 -11.00 -7.96
C ASP A 218 18.20 -9.71 -8.42
N PHE A 219 16.89 -9.57 -8.15
CA PHE A 219 16.20 -8.29 -8.22
C PHE A 219 15.04 -8.24 -7.22
N TYR A 220 14.72 -7.03 -6.79
CA TYR A 220 13.54 -6.72 -6.01
C TYR A 220 13.07 -5.33 -6.40
N GLU A 221 11.84 -5.22 -6.89
CA GLU A 221 11.17 -3.95 -7.09
C GLU A 221 9.81 -3.92 -6.39
N THR A 222 9.38 -2.72 -6.01
CA THR A 222 7.98 -2.47 -5.67
C THR A 222 7.40 -1.46 -6.64
N ILE A 223 6.13 -1.66 -6.98
CA ILE A 223 5.40 -0.89 -7.97
C ILE A 223 4.18 -0.33 -7.24
N SER A 224 4.15 0.99 -7.04
CA SER A 224 2.95 1.63 -6.52
C SER A 224 1.89 1.65 -7.63
N ILE A 225 0.67 1.22 -7.31
CA ILE A 225 -0.44 1.10 -8.26
C ILE A 225 -1.70 1.71 -7.67
N CYS A 226 -2.39 2.51 -8.48
CA CYS A 226 -3.65 3.14 -8.12
C CYS A 226 -4.70 2.91 -9.21
N LYS A 227 -5.96 2.87 -8.81
CA LYS A 227 -7.11 2.90 -9.72
C LYS A 227 -8.02 4.05 -9.32
N LEU A 228 -8.08 5.07 -10.16
CA LEU A 228 -8.70 6.35 -9.82
C LEU A 228 -10.18 6.24 -9.41
N PRO A 229 -11.04 5.43 -10.10
CA PRO A 229 -12.40 5.17 -9.63
C PRO A 229 -12.50 4.54 -8.24
N VAL A 230 -11.56 3.67 -7.85
CA VAL A 230 -11.59 3.00 -6.55
C VAL A 230 -11.38 4.01 -5.43
N ILE A 231 -10.25 4.74 -5.48
CA ILE A 231 -9.95 5.70 -4.42
C ILE A 231 -10.97 6.84 -4.37
N TYR A 232 -11.49 7.28 -5.53
CA TYR A 232 -12.57 8.25 -5.58
C TYR A 232 -13.82 7.75 -4.84
N THR A 233 -14.37 6.61 -5.24
CA THR A 233 -15.62 6.09 -4.65
C THR A 233 -15.47 5.77 -3.16
N VAL A 234 -14.36 5.15 -2.74
CA VAL A 234 -14.12 4.82 -1.33
C VAL A 234 -14.02 6.09 -0.49
N SER A 235 -13.25 7.09 -0.96
CA SER A 235 -13.02 8.32 -0.20
C SER A 235 -14.29 9.11 0.12
N LEU A 236 -15.36 8.98 -0.68
CA LEU A 236 -16.64 9.65 -0.41
C LEU A 236 -17.28 9.23 0.91
N THR A 237 -16.90 8.08 1.48
CA THR A 237 -17.49 7.54 2.72
C THR A 237 -16.46 7.13 3.78
N ARG A 238 -15.25 6.77 3.36
CA ARG A 238 -14.13 6.32 4.21
C ARG A 238 -12.81 6.91 3.72
N PRO A 239 -12.61 8.25 3.80
CA PRO A 239 -11.37 8.88 3.35
C PRO A 239 -10.11 8.37 4.07
N GLU A 240 -10.23 7.89 5.30
CA GLU A 240 -9.18 7.24 6.09
C GLU A 240 -8.64 5.95 5.43
N ALA A 241 -9.40 5.32 4.53
CA ALA A 241 -8.93 4.18 3.74
C ALA A 241 -7.76 4.57 2.80
N ALA A 242 -7.50 5.86 2.60
CA ALA A 242 -6.33 6.36 1.88
C ALA A 242 -4.99 5.89 2.50
N ALA A 243 -4.97 5.46 3.77
CA ALA A 243 -3.80 4.81 4.38
C ALA A 243 -3.34 3.54 3.66
N PHE A 244 -4.21 2.91 2.85
CA PHE A 244 -3.89 1.75 2.03
C PHE A 244 -3.48 2.09 0.60
N ALA A 245 -3.37 3.37 0.25
CA ALA A 245 -3.25 3.84 -1.12
C ALA A 245 -2.03 4.74 -1.37
N PRO A 246 -1.40 4.67 -2.56
CA PRO A 246 -1.54 3.61 -3.56
C PRO A 246 -1.11 2.24 -3.03
N CYS A 247 -1.66 1.16 -3.57
CA CYS A 247 -1.24 -0.20 -3.22
C CYS A 247 0.17 -0.47 -3.76
N SER A 248 0.96 -1.29 -3.08
CA SER A 248 2.29 -1.69 -3.56
C SER A 248 2.28 -3.14 -4.02
N LEU A 249 2.60 -3.37 -5.29
CA LEU A 249 2.93 -4.68 -5.85
C LEU A 249 4.42 -4.92 -5.64
N MET A 250 4.79 -5.94 -4.88
CA MET A 250 6.17 -6.42 -4.83
C MET A 250 6.42 -7.43 -5.95
N VAL A 251 7.61 -7.35 -6.55
CA VAL A 251 8.10 -8.29 -7.55
C VAL A 251 9.57 -8.58 -7.23
N TYR A 252 9.90 -9.83 -6.92
CA TYR A 252 11.27 -10.20 -6.55
C TYR A 252 11.67 -11.59 -7.02
N LYS A 253 12.98 -11.81 -7.10
CA LYS A 253 13.59 -13.14 -7.30
C LYS A 253 14.73 -13.30 -6.32
N LYS A 254 14.62 -14.28 -5.41
CA LYS A 254 15.73 -14.62 -4.50
C LYS A 254 16.85 -15.32 -5.26
N LYS A 255 18.09 -15.15 -4.80
CA LYS A 255 19.27 -15.76 -5.43
C LYS A 255 19.24 -17.29 -5.42
N ASP A 256 18.67 -17.88 -4.38
CA ASP A 256 18.60 -19.32 -4.13
C ASP A 256 17.30 -19.98 -4.63
N GLU A 257 16.41 -19.22 -5.27
CA GLU A 257 15.14 -19.72 -5.81
C GLU A 257 15.09 -19.58 -7.34
N ASP A 258 14.47 -20.56 -8.01
CA ASP A 258 14.27 -20.57 -9.48
C ASP A 258 12.88 -20.06 -9.89
N LYS A 259 12.42 -19.00 -9.22
CA LYS A 259 11.11 -18.38 -9.45
C LYS A 259 11.13 -16.88 -9.18
N ILE A 260 10.24 -16.17 -9.87
CA ILE A 260 9.88 -14.78 -9.56
C ILE A 260 8.59 -14.80 -8.75
N VAL A 261 8.56 -14.07 -7.63
CA VAL A 261 7.39 -13.93 -6.77
C VAL A 261 6.79 -12.55 -6.97
N LEU A 262 5.47 -12.51 -7.13
CA LEU A 262 4.65 -11.31 -7.16
C LEU A 262 3.70 -11.33 -5.98
N GLY A 263 3.49 -10.19 -5.33
CA GLY A 263 2.46 -10.10 -4.30
C GLY A 263 1.95 -8.69 -4.07
N PHE A 264 0.69 -8.58 -3.67
CA PHE A 264 0.03 -7.31 -3.43
C PHE A 264 -0.97 -7.42 -2.27
N PRO A 265 -1.23 -6.31 -1.56
CA PRO A 265 -2.22 -6.31 -0.49
C PRO A 265 -3.63 -6.43 -1.08
N ALA A 266 -4.43 -7.34 -0.55
CA ALA A 266 -5.80 -7.53 -1.02
C ALA A 266 -6.71 -6.36 -0.64
N VAL A 267 -7.72 -6.06 -1.45
CA VAL A 267 -8.71 -5.01 -1.15
C VAL A 267 -9.55 -5.30 0.09
N HIS A 268 -9.59 -6.56 0.53
CA HIS A 268 -10.21 -6.99 1.78
C HIS A 268 -9.63 -6.25 3.00
N ASN A 269 -8.36 -5.83 2.95
CA ASN A 269 -7.77 -4.97 3.98
C ASN A 269 -8.53 -3.65 4.14
N TRP A 270 -8.97 -3.05 3.03
CA TRP A 270 -9.71 -1.79 3.05
C TRP A 270 -11.09 -1.99 3.66
N MET A 271 -11.78 -3.04 3.23
CA MET A 271 -13.12 -3.41 3.70
C MET A 271 -13.11 -3.71 5.20
N SER A 272 -12.13 -4.50 5.64
CA SER A 272 -11.99 -4.92 7.03
C SER A 272 -11.53 -3.79 7.96
N SER A 273 -10.44 -3.12 7.60
CA SER A 273 -9.72 -2.22 8.52
C SER A 273 -10.32 -0.82 8.56
N ALA A 274 -10.76 -0.32 7.39
CA ALA A 274 -11.34 1.01 7.23
C ALA A 274 -12.87 0.95 7.10
N HIS A 275 -13.50 -0.18 7.42
CA HIS A 275 -14.96 -0.36 7.43
C HIS A 275 -15.63 0.12 6.13
N VAL A 276 -15.02 -0.23 5.00
CA VAL A 276 -15.58 0.06 3.67
C VAL A 276 -16.67 -0.96 3.38
N GLU A 277 -17.88 -0.66 3.84
CA GLU A 277 -19.05 -1.54 3.71
C GLU A 277 -20.07 -1.05 2.67
N ASN A 278 -19.94 0.21 2.22
CA ASN A 278 -20.84 0.75 1.21
C ASN A 278 -20.76 -0.08 -0.08
N LYS A 279 -21.92 -0.52 -0.58
CA LYS A 279 -22.01 -1.41 -1.73
C LYS A 279 -21.25 -0.91 -2.98
N GLU A 280 -21.36 0.38 -3.28
CA GLU A 280 -20.66 0.95 -4.45
C GLU A 280 -19.14 0.87 -4.26
N ALA A 281 -18.66 1.22 -3.06
CA ALA A 281 -17.25 1.15 -2.71
C ALA A 281 -16.71 -0.29 -2.71
N THR A 282 -17.45 -1.25 -2.14
CA THR A 282 -17.07 -2.66 -2.15
C THR A 282 -17.08 -3.25 -3.56
N ASP A 283 -18.06 -2.89 -4.39
CA ASP A 283 -18.16 -3.38 -5.77
C ASP A 283 -16.97 -2.90 -6.63
N VAL A 284 -16.54 -1.64 -6.48
CA VAL A 284 -15.36 -1.14 -7.22
C VAL A 284 -14.05 -1.75 -6.70
N LEU A 285 -13.93 -1.98 -5.39
CA LEU A 285 -12.77 -2.65 -4.78
C LEU A 285 -12.64 -4.09 -5.29
N LEU A 286 -13.70 -4.88 -5.18
CA LEU A 286 -13.72 -6.28 -5.60
C LEU A 286 -13.52 -6.43 -7.12
N LYS A 287 -14.08 -5.51 -7.91
CA LYS A 287 -13.82 -5.46 -9.35
C LYS A 287 -12.34 -5.19 -9.63
N ALA A 288 -11.73 -4.23 -8.92
CA ALA A 288 -10.32 -3.92 -9.09
C ALA A 288 -9.41 -5.09 -8.67
N GLN A 289 -9.70 -5.75 -7.54
CA GLN A 289 -9.03 -6.97 -7.09
C GLN A 289 -9.03 -8.02 -8.19
N LYS A 290 -10.21 -8.38 -8.71
CA LYS A 290 -10.36 -9.40 -9.75
C LYS A 290 -9.58 -9.04 -11.02
N GLN A 291 -9.64 -7.79 -11.46
CA GLN A 291 -8.87 -7.34 -12.63
C GLN A 291 -7.37 -7.43 -12.38
N PHE A 292 -6.91 -7.06 -11.18
CA PHE A 292 -5.51 -7.13 -10.81
C PHE A 292 -5.01 -8.58 -10.77
N GLU A 293 -5.78 -9.48 -10.15
CA GLU A 293 -5.51 -10.92 -10.13
C GLU A 293 -5.43 -11.51 -11.54
N SER A 294 -6.35 -11.15 -12.43
CA SER A 294 -6.29 -11.56 -13.83
C SER A 294 -5.00 -11.10 -14.52
N ILE A 295 -4.56 -9.87 -14.28
CA ILE A 295 -3.28 -9.37 -14.84
C ILE A 295 -2.11 -10.18 -14.31
N LEU A 296 -2.07 -10.50 -13.01
CA LEU A 296 -0.98 -11.29 -12.44
C LEU A 296 -0.98 -12.73 -12.94
N VAL A 297 -2.16 -13.35 -13.11
CA VAL A 297 -2.27 -14.68 -13.73
C VAL A 297 -1.71 -14.64 -15.15
N GLU A 298 -2.20 -13.73 -16.00
CA GLU A 298 -1.73 -13.60 -17.39
C GLU A 298 -0.22 -13.31 -17.47
N ALA A 299 0.31 -12.51 -16.55
CA ALA A 299 1.73 -12.17 -16.53
C ALA A 299 2.63 -13.30 -16.01
N THR A 300 2.07 -14.32 -15.36
CA THR A 300 2.81 -15.46 -14.78
C THR A 300 2.58 -16.79 -15.51
N GLU A 301 1.76 -16.81 -16.56
CA GLU A 301 1.57 -17.95 -17.48
C GLU A 301 2.73 -18.13 -18.48
#